data_AF-A0A820SZL5-F1
#
_entry.id   AF-A0A820SZL5-F1
#
_cell.length_a   1.000
_cell.length_b   1.000
_cell.length_c   1.000
_cell.angle_alpha   90.00
_cell.angle_beta   90.00
_cell.angle_gamma   90.00
#
_symmetry.space_group_name_H-M   'P 1'
#
loop_
_entity.id
_entity.type
_entity.pdbx_description
1 polymer ?
#
loop_
_entity_poly.entity_id
_entity_poly.type
_entity_poly.pdbx_seq_one_letter_code
_entity_poly.pdbx_strand_id
1 'polypeptide(L)'
;MHQEANQSVISFYENVIRKYRKARQFITEQQVITVLQTGVKDSLEEHLIRNEQDIKKPEEWLQFAREEEYIQKRIQQQSNSLYSETKNKIFFESILPTATIQPTSSNT
;
A
#
# COMPACT_ATOMS: atom_id res chain seq x y z
N MET A 1 -3.91 1.91 19.53
CA MET A 1 -4.78 2.80 18.72
C MET A 1 -4.41 2.49 17.30
N HIS A 2 -5.36 2.08 16.46
CA HIS A 2 -5.07 1.63 15.10
C HIS A 2 -5.83 2.50 14.11
N GLN A 3 -5.23 2.74 12.95
CA GLN A 3 -5.81 3.44 11.84
C GLN A 3 -6.87 2.54 11.20
N GLU A 4 -8.09 3.05 11.04
CA GLU A 4 -9.15 2.29 10.39
C GLU A 4 -8.90 2.18 8.87
N ALA A 5 -9.43 1.12 8.25
CA ALA A 5 -9.21 0.82 6.83
C ALA A 5 -9.54 2.00 5.88
N ASN A 6 -10.58 2.78 6.20
CA ASN A 6 -11.02 3.93 5.41
C ASN A 6 -10.50 5.27 5.92
N GLN A 7 -9.78 5.27 7.05
CA GLN A 7 -9.24 6.48 7.65
C GLN A 7 -7.97 6.92 6.92
N SER A 8 -7.84 8.23 6.68
CA SER A 8 -6.62 8.82 6.11
C SER A 8 -5.51 8.92 7.16
N VAL A 9 -4.25 8.85 6.73
CA VAL A 9 -3.09 8.98 7.63
C VAL A 9 -3.10 10.31 8.39
N ILE A 10 -3.57 11.39 7.76
CA ILE A 10 -3.66 12.72 8.36
C ILE A 10 -4.68 12.71 9.51
N SER A 11 -5.87 12.16 9.28
CA SER A 11 -6.91 12.09 10.31
C SER A 11 -6.52 11.18 11.48
N PHE A 12 -5.75 10.12 11.22
CA PHE A 12 -5.19 9.27 12.26
C PHE A 12 -4.17 10.04 13.11
N TYR A 13 -3.21 10.71 12.46
CA TYR A 13 -2.21 11.55 13.11
C TYR A 13 -2.86 12.62 14.00
N GLU A 14 -3.83 13.38 13.47
CA GLU A 14 -4.52 14.42 14.23
C GLU A 14 -5.20 13.88 15.49
N ASN A 15 -5.80 12.69 15.41
CA ASN A 15 -6.42 12.05 16.56
C ASN A 15 -5.39 11.66 17.63
N VAL A 16 -4.24 11.11 17.23
CA VAL A 16 -3.15 10.74 18.14
C VAL A 16 -2.56 11.99 18.79
N ILE A 17 -2.24 13.02 17.99
CA ILE A 17 -1.68 14.29 18.48
C ILE A 17 -2.65 15.02 19.40
N ARG A 18 -3.95 15.01 19.11
CA ARG A 18 -4.96 15.62 20.00
C ARG A 18 -4.97 14.96 21.37
N LYS A 19 -4.80 13.64 21.45
CA LYS A 19 -4.68 12.94 22.74
C LYS A 19 -3.33 13.20 23.39
N TYR A 20 -2.24 13.22 22.63
CA TYR A 20 -0.92 13.59 23.11
C TYR A 20 -0.91 14.98 23.74
N ARG A 21 -1.50 16.00 23.09
CA ARG A 21 -1.58 17.36 23.64
C ARG A 21 -2.28 17.41 25.01
N LYS A 22 -3.28 16.55 25.23
CA LYS A 22 -3.98 16.44 26.53
C LYS A 22 -3.14 15.74 27.60
N ALA A 23 -2.26 14.83 27.20
CA ALA A 23 -1.41 14.03 28.10
C ALA A 23 0.08 14.42 28.02
N ARG A 24 0.40 15.62 27.52
CA ARG A 24 1.76 16.08 27.21
C ARG A 24 2.71 16.03 28.42
N GLN A 25 2.17 16.12 29.63
CA GLN A 25 2.95 16.05 30.87
C GLN A 25 3.47 14.63 31.19
N PHE A 26 2.91 13.60 30.56
CA PHE A 26 3.19 12.20 30.87
C PHE A 26 3.78 11.41 29.70
N ILE A 27 3.76 11.97 28.49
CA ILE A 27 4.11 11.27 27.26
C ILE A 27 5.23 12.02 26.54
N THR A 28 6.23 11.29 26.07
CA THR A 28 7.33 11.83 25.26
C THR A 28 7.00 11.80 23.77
N GLU A 29 7.67 12.66 22.99
CA GLU A 29 7.51 12.66 21.52
C GLU A 29 7.85 11.30 20.90
N GLN A 30 8.85 10.61 21.46
CA GLN A 30 9.26 9.29 20.99
C GLN A 30 8.18 8.23 21.23
N GLN A 31 7.49 8.27 22.37
CA GLN A 31 6.33 7.40 22.61
C GLN A 31 5.19 7.69 21.65
N VAL A 32 4.98 8.95 21.25
CA VAL A 32 4.00 9.31 20.24
C VAL A 32 4.38 8.71 18.89
N ILE A 33 5.64 8.82 18.48
CA ILE A 33 6.15 8.24 17.23
C ILE A 33 5.92 6.72 17.23
N THR A 34 6.23 6.03 18.33
CA THR A 34 5.98 4.58 18.44
C THR A 34 4.49 4.24 18.31
N VAL A 35 3.59 5.02 18.91
CA VAL A 35 2.13 4.81 18.74
C VAL A 35 1.68 5.08 17.31
N LEU A 36 2.27 6.06 16.64
CA LEU A 36 1.99 6.35 15.23
C LEU A 36 2.46 5.21 14.33
N GLN A 37 3.68 4.69 14.54
CA GLN A 37 4.26 3.59 13.76
C GLN A 37 3.50 2.27 13.95
N THR A 38 3.23 1.88 15.19
CA THR A 38 2.49 0.64 15.50
C THR A 38 1.00 0.72 15.20
N GLY A 39 0.46 1.94 15.09
CA GLY A 39 -0.95 2.18 14.87
C GLY A 39 -1.34 2.45 13.43
N VAL A 40 -0.39 2.64 12.53
CA VAL A 40 -0.66 2.89 11.09
C VAL A 40 -1.08 1.60 10.40
N LYS A 41 -1.67 1.69 9.21
CA LYS A 41 -1.98 0.50 8.40
C LYS A 41 -0.72 -0.29 8.07
N ASP A 42 -0.81 -1.60 8.05
CA ASP A 42 0.27 -2.53 7.69
C ASP A 42 0.96 -2.15 6.36
N SER A 43 0.18 -1.62 5.40
CA SER A 43 0.71 -1.18 4.10
C SER A 43 1.69 -0.01 4.19
N LEU A 44 1.59 0.81 5.23
CA LEU A 44 2.45 1.96 5.50
C LEU A 44 3.51 1.65 6.57
N GLU A 45 3.22 0.67 7.43
CA GLU A 45 4.05 0.29 8.57
C GLU A 45 5.47 -0.12 8.14
N GLU A 46 5.61 -1.02 7.17
CA GLU A 46 6.93 -1.47 6.71
C GLU A 46 7.81 -0.31 6.21
N HIS A 47 7.22 0.65 5.49
CA HIS A 47 7.96 1.78 4.94
C HIS A 47 8.39 2.76 6.04
N LEU A 48 7.53 2.96 7.03
CA LEU A 48 7.78 3.87 8.15
C LEU A 48 8.77 3.28 9.18
N ILE A 49 8.80 1.96 9.35
CA ILE A 49 9.78 1.27 10.20
C ILE A 49 11.18 1.34 9.56
N ARG A 50 11.29 1.17 8.24
CA ARG A 50 12.58 1.25 7.54
C ARG A 50 13.27 2.61 7.69
N ASN A 51 12.48 3.68 7.82
CA ASN A 51 12.97 5.05 8.00
C ASN A 51 12.87 5.53 9.46
N GLU A 52 12.65 4.63 10.43
CA GLU A 52 12.43 4.99 11.84
C GLU A 52 13.58 5.81 12.44
N GLN A 53 14.83 5.52 12.08
CA GLN A 53 16.01 6.23 12.58
C GLN A 53 16.07 7.70 12.12
N ASP A 54 15.41 8.02 11.00
CA ASP A 54 15.37 9.35 10.43
C ASP A 54 14.20 10.20 10.96
N ILE A 55 13.23 9.56 11.63
CA ILE A 55 12.04 10.20 12.18
C ILE A 55 12.29 10.56 13.64
N LYS A 56 12.62 11.84 13.89
CA LYS A 56 12.88 12.34 15.25
C LYS A 56 11.68 13.06 15.83
N LYS A 57 10.77 13.52 14.97
CA LYS A 57 9.58 14.27 15.36
C LYS A 57 8.29 13.66 14.81
N PRO A 58 7.16 13.78 15.53
CA PRO A 58 5.85 13.37 15.02
C PRO A 58 5.48 14.06 13.70
N GLU A 59 5.88 15.31 13.49
CA GLU A 59 5.61 16.05 12.25
C GLU A 59 6.38 15.47 11.05
N GLU A 60 7.62 15.02 11.28
CA GLU A 60 8.42 14.36 10.25
C GLU A 60 7.77 13.02 9.87
N TRP A 61 7.30 12.27 10.86
CA TRP A 61 6.54 11.03 10.63
C TRP A 61 5.33 11.27 9.70
N LEU A 62 4.56 12.34 9.96
CA LEU A 62 3.39 12.68 9.13
C LEU A 62 3.78 12.96 7.68
N GLN A 63 4.92 13.62 7.46
CA GLN A 63 5.39 13.94 6.11
C GLN A 63 5.69 12.68 5.32
N PHE A 64 6.48 11.75 5.88
CA PHE A 64 6.77 10.46 5.26
C PHE A 64 5.50 9.65 5.00
N ALA A 65 4.61 9.57 6.00
CA ALA A 65 3.37 8.81 5.88
C ALA A 65 2.45 9.35 4.79
N ARG A 66 2.45 10.68 4.58
CA ARG A 66 1.64 11.32 3.54
C ARG A 66 2.18 11.05 2.14
N GLU A 67 3.49 11.12 1.96
CA GLU A 67 4.15 10.83 0.68
C GLU A 67 3.90 9.37 0.27
N GLU A 68 4.04 8.44 1.21
CA GLU A 68 3.79 7.02 0.97
C GLU A 68 2.30 6.74 0.67
N GLU A 69 1.36 7.34 1.43
CA GLU A 69 -0.08 7.20 1.13
C GLU A 69 -0.43 7.72 -0.28
N TYR A 70 0.23 8.78 -0.73
CA TYR A 70 0.06 9.32 -2.07
C TYR A 70 0.62 8.39 -3.16
N ILE A 71 1.80 7.79 -2.93
CA ILE A 71 2.39 6.81 -3.84
C ILE A 71 1.48 5.59 -3.96
N GLN A 72 0.99 5.05 -2.84
CA GLN A 72 0.07 3.91 -2.83
C GLN A 72 -1.23 4.19 -3.59
N LYS A 73 -1.82 5.38 -3.40
CA LYS A 73 -3.00 5.81 -4.17
C LYS A 73 -2.74 5.86 -5.67
N ARG A 74 -1.57 6.34 -6.10
CA ARG A 74 -1.22 6.38 -7.53
C ARG A 74 -1.04 4.99 -8.13
N ILE A 75 -0.32 4.10 -7.44
CA ILE A 75 -0.15 2.71 -7.88
C ILE A 75 -1.51 2.01 -8.00
N GLN A 76 -2.39 2.22 -7.02
CA GLN A 76 -3.74 1.64 -7.03
C GLN A 76 -4.62 2.20 -8.17
N GLN A 77 -4.50 3.49 -8.49
CA GLN A 77 -5.21 4.07 -9.63
C GLN A 77 -4.71 3.51 -10.97
N GLN A 78 -3.40 3.33 -11.12
CA GLN A 78 -2.80 2.74 -12.31
C GLN A 78 -3.16 1.26 -12.48
N SER A 79 -3.19 0.48 -11.40
CA SER A 79 -3.63 -0.92 -11.48
C SER A 79 -5.12 -1.02 -11.83
N ASN A 80 -5.97 -0.17 -11.26
CA ASN A 80 -7.39 -0.11 -11.59
C ASN A 80 -7.64 0.31 -13.06
N SER A 81 -6.82 1.21 -13.63
CA SER A 81 -6.93 1.55 -15.06
C SER A 81 -6.51 0.38 -15.96
N LEU A 82 -5.43 -0.33 -15.63
CA LEU A 82 -4.98 -1.53 -16.36
C LEU A 82 -6.02 -2.67 -16.33
N TYR A 83 -6.69 -2.88 -15.20
CA TYR A 83 -7.78 -3.86 -15.08
C TYR A 83 -9.04 -3.45 -15.88
N SER A 84 -9.26 -2.14 -16.06
CA SER A 84 -10.38 -1.63 -16.86
C SER A 84 -10.12 -1.73 -18.37
N GLU A 85 -8.86 -1.57 -18.80
CA GLU A 85 -8.45 -1.78 -20.20
C GLU A 85 -8.47 -3.26 -20.60
N THR A 86 -8.08 -4.17 -19.69
CA THR A 86 -8.07 -5.62 -19.97
C THR A 86 -9.47 -6.24 -20.03
N LYS A 87 -10.48 -5.68 -19.35
CA LYS A 87 -11.88 -6.11 -19.50
C LYS A 87 -12.52 -5.71 -20.84
N ASN A 88 -11.93 -4.78 -21.58
CA ASN A 88 -12.40 -4.35 -22.91
C ASN A 88 -11.63 -4.99 -24.08
N LYS A 89 -10.66 -5.87 -23.82
CA LYS A 89 -9.97 -6.62 -24.88
C LYS A 89 -10.31 -8.10 -24.78
N ILE A 90 -11.28 -8.51 -25.61
CA ILE A 90 -11.44 -9.89 -26.10
C ILE A 90 -10.19 -10.19 -26.95
N PHE A 91 -9.05 -10.50 -26.34
CA PHE A 91 -7.83 -10.76 -27.12
C PHE A 91 -6.88 -11.72 -26.42
N PHE A 92 -7.38 -12.90 -26.04
CA PHE A 92 -6.54 -14.10 -25.97
C PHE A 92 -7.39 -15.31 -26.35
N GLU A 93 -7.76 -15.41 -27.62
CA GLU A 93 -7.93 -16.74 -28.21
C GLU A 93 -6.54 -17.36 -28.28
N SER A 94 -6.25 -18.27 -27.36
CA SER A 94 -5.09 -19.15 -27.44
C SER A 94 -5.29 -20.10 -28.62
N ILE A 95 -4.93 -19.67 -29.83
CA ILE A 95 -4.80 -20.59 -30.96
C ILE A 95 -3.52 -21.39 -30.72
N LEU A 96 -3.63 -22.48 -29.97
CA LEU A 96 -2.55 -23.48 -29.94
C LEU A 96 -2.46 -24.06 -31.35
N PRO A 97 -1.30 -23.99 -32.03
CA PRO A 97 -1.12 -24.68 -33.29
C PRO A 97 -1.27 -26.18 -33.03
N THR A 98 -2.39 -26.75 -33.47
CA THR A 98 -2.59 -28.19 -33.43
C THR A 98 -1.71 -28.77 -34.52
N ALA A 99 -0.60 -29.43 -34.14
CA ALA A 99 0.23 -30.12 -35.10
C ALA A 99 -0.57 -31.28 -35.72
N THR A 100 -0.99 -31.13 -36.98
CA THR A 100 -1.61 -32.20 -37.74
C THR A 100 -0.56 -33.24 -38.09
N ILE A 101 -0.60 -34.40 -37.43
CA ILE A 101 0.23 -35.56 -37.81
C ILE A 101 -0.47 -36.26 -38.97
N GLN A 102 0.11 -36.20 -40.17
CA GLN A 102 -0.32 -37.01 -41.31
C GLN A 102 0.03 -38.49 -41.05
N PRO A 103 -0.93 -39.42 -41.08
CA PRO A 103 -0.62 -40.84 -41.06
C PRO A 103 0.03 -41.23 -42.39
N THR A 104 1.30 -41.67 -42.34
CA THR A 104 1.94 -42.33 -43.47
C THR A 104 1.26 -43.68 -43.70
N SER A 105 0.58 -43.81 -44.84
CA SER A 105 0.08 -45.08 -45.34
C SER A 105 1.24 -46.06 -45.52
N SER A 106 1.33 -47.04 -44.62
CA SER A 106 2.22 -48.19 -44.81
C SER A 106 1.46 -49.24 -45.60
N ASN A 107 1.72 -49.29 -46.90
CA ASN A 107 1.38 -50.44 -47.74
C ASN A 107 2.47 -51.50 -47.55
N THR A 108 2.11 -52.62 -46.93
CA THR A 108 2.61 -53.98 -47.23
C THR A 108 1.70 -54.99 -46.59
#